data_AF-A0A929XM42-F1
#
_entry.id   AF-A0A929XM42-F1
#
_cell.length_a   1.000
_cell.length_b   1.000
_cell.length_c   1.000
_cell.angle_alpha   90.00
_cell.angle_beta   90.00
_cell.angle_gamma   90.00
#
_symmetry.space_group_name_H-M   'P 1'
#
loop_
_entity.id
_entity.type
_entity.pdbx_description
1 polymer ?
#
loop_
_entity_poly.entity_id
_entity_poly.type
_entity_poly.pdbx_seq_one_letter_code
_entity_poly.pdbx_strand_id
1 'polypeptide(L)'
;NEEMSYALPSESKYKIYISCLTTLNIDSHNRISTTDARILRRIVRDARTRGSSAAETIGMWKSIRAGEEAYIFPFQEEADEMFNSAAIYEFAVLKQHAVPLLYQIQQDAPERLEANRLLKFLGYFLAVDSQILPNNSICREFVGGSIFHV
;
A
#
# COMPACT_ATOMS: atom_id res chain seq x y z
N ASN A 1 18.44 -5.90 9.82
CA ASN A 1 18.16 -7.36 9.81
C ASN A 1 19.37 -8.13 9.27
N GLU A 2 20.41 -8.27 10.10
CA GLU A 2 21.66 -8.94 9.71
C GLU A 2 21.52 -10.47 9.59
N GLU A 3 20.60 -11.06 10.36
CA GLU A 3 20.38 -12.51 10.37
C GLU A 3 20.01 -13.06 9.00
N MET A 4 19.20 -12.33 8.22
CA MET A 4 18.79 -12.73 6.87
C MET A 4 19.94 -12.78 5.86
N SER A 5 21.07 -12.12 6.14
CA SER A 5 22.21 -12.00 5.23
C SER A 5 23.55 -12.26 5.95
N TYR A 6 23.53 -13.13 6.96
CA TYR A 6 24.68 -13.41 7.83
C TYR A 6 25.92 -13.91 7.08
N ALA A 7 25.73 -14.57 5.93
CA ALA A 7 26.80 -15.12 5.11
C ALA A 7 27.50 -14.07 4.21
N LEU A 8 26.93 -12.87 4.08
CA LEU A 8 27.48 -11.80 3.25
C LEU A 8 28.30 -10.81 4.09
N PRO A 9 29.47 -10.35 3.61
CA PRO A 9 30.22 -9.26 4.23
C PRO A 9 29.38 -7.98 4.29
N SER A 10 29.57 -7.17 5.33
CA SER A 10 28.83 -5.92 5.51
C SER A 10 29.06 -4.93 4.37
N GLU A 11 30.28 -4.84 3.83
CA GLU A 11 30.58 -3.95 2.70
C GLU A 11 29.87 -4.32 1.39
N SER A 12 29.33 -5.54 1.30
CA SER A 12 28.58 -6.02 0.14
C SER A 12 27.07 -5.83 0.29
N LYS A 13 26.62 -5.21 1.39
CA LYS A 13 25.19 -4.98 1.68
C LYS A 13 24.85 -3.52 1.42
N TYR A 14 23.69 -3.31 0.81
CA TYR A 14 23.07 -2.00 0.71
C TYR A 14 21.59 -2.13 1.08
N LYS A 15 21.19 -1.48 2.17
CA LYS A 15 19.89 -1.62 2.81
C LYS A 15 19.03 -0.42 2.46
N ILE A 16 17.89 -0.68 1.82
CA ILE A 16 16.91 0.36 1.48
C ILE A 16 15.66 0.13 2.30
N TYR A 17 15.24 1.14 3.05
CA TYR A 17 13.94 1.14 3.71
C TYR A 17 12.92 1.89 2.85
N ILE A 18 11.81 1.22 2.51
CA ILE A 18 10.75 1.79 1.67
C ILE A 18 9.51 2.06 2.52
N SER A 19 9.04 3.31 2.48
CA SER A 19 7.79 3.73 3.12
C SER A 19 6.83 4.36 2.10
N CYS A 20 5.61 4.68 2.52
CA CYS A 20 4.64 5.44 1.73
C CYS A 20 3.97 6.52 2.59
N LEU A 21 4.81 7.38 3.16
CA LEU A 21 4.40 8.46 4.05
C LEU A 21 3.83 9.61 3.22
N THR A 22 2.51 9.62 3.04
CA THR A 22 1.85 10.73 2.37
C THR A 22 1.90 12.00 3.24
N THR A 23 2.15 13.14 2.62
CA THR A 23 2.12 14.46 3.26
C THR A 23 0.75 15.14 3.13
N LEU A 24 -0.20 14.50 2.45
CA LEU A 24 -1.55 15.00 2.31
C LEU A 24 -2.34 14.88 3.62
N ASN A 25 -3.04 15.95 3.95
CA ASN A 25 -4.03 15.96 5.01
C ASN A 25 -5.43 16.06 4.41
N ILE A 26 -6.42 15.49 5.10
CA ILE A 26 -7.83 15.61 4.74
C ILE A 26 -8.31 17.04 5.04
N ASP A 27 -7.86 17.59 6.17
CA ASP A 27 -8.07 18.97 6.59
C ASP A 27 -6.90 19.42 7.48
N SER A 28 -7.01 20.59 8.11
CA SER A 28 -5.94 21.16 8.96
C SER A 28 -5.58 20.33 10.20
N HIS A 29 -6.41 19.36 10.59
CA HIS A 29 -6.27 18.58 11.83
C HIS A 29 -6.19 17.07 11.57
N ASN A 30 -6.78 16.59 10.46
CA ASN A 30 -6.85 15.17 10.12
C ASN A 30 -5.82 14.80 9.06
N ARG A 31 -4.78 14.08 9.48
CA ARG A 31 -3.77 13.51 8.57
C ARG A 31 -4.28 12.24 7.92
N ILE A 32 -3.85 11.97 6.69
CA ILE A 32 -4.08 10.67 6.07
C ILE A 32 -3.15 9.65 6.71
N SER A 33 -3.73 8.54 7.18
CA SER A 33 -2.96 7.45 7.77
C SER A 33 -2.14 6.71 6.71
N THR A 34 -0.86 6.49 6.99
CA THR A 34 0.01 5.62 6.17
C THR A 34 -0.58 4.22 6.02
N THR A 35 -1.29 3.72 7.05
CA THR A 35 -1.97 2.43 7.00
C THR A 35 -2.99 2.34 5.87
N ASP A 36 -3.70 3.44 5.59
CA ASP A 36 -4.74 3.48 4.57
C ASP A 36 -4.13 3.42 3.16
N ALA A 37 -3.03 4.15 2.94
CA ALA A 37 -2.24 4.03 1.72
C ALA A 37 -1.81 2.58 1.48
N ARG A 38 -1.27 1.93 2.51
CA ARG A 38 -0.68 0.59 2.38
C ARG A 38 -1.73 -0.48 2.14
N ILE A 39 -2.84 -0.44 2.87
CA ILE A 39 -3.90 -1.44 2.69
C ILE A 39 -4.59 -1.27 1.33
N LEU A 40 -4.81 -0.04 0.85
CA LEU A 40 -5.40 0.20 -0.47
C LEU A 40 -4.47 -0.24 -1.61
N ARG A 41 -3.18 0.10 -1.55
CA ARG A 41 -2.18 -0.40 -2.50
C ARG A 41 -2.20 -1.93 -2.56
N ARG A 42 -2.28 -2.58 -1.39
CA ARG A 42 -2.25 -4.04 -1.28
C ARG A 42 -3.53 -4.68 -1.80
N ILE A 43 -4.71 -4.16 -1.47
CA ILE A 43 -6.00 -4.64 -1.99
C ILE A 43 -5.99 -4.62 -3.52
N VAL A 44 -5.61 -3.49 -4.12
CA VAL A 44 -5.63 -3.33 -5.58
C VAL A 44 -4.58 -4.25 -6.24
N ARG A 45 -3.36 -4.31 -5.70
CA ARG A 45 -2.29 -5.15 -6.22
C ARG A 45 -2.63 -6.64 -6.11
N ASP A 46 -3.04 -7.10 -4.92
CA ASP A 46 -3.26 -8.53 -4.65
C ASP A 46 -4.47 -9.05 -5.45
N ALA A 47 -5.52 -8.24 -5.60
CA ALA A 47 -6.63 -8.58 -6.50
C ALA A 47 -6.18 -8.71 -7.96
N ARG A 48 -5.36 -7.79 -8.47
CA ARG A 48 -4.90 -7.81 -9.87
C ARG A 48 -3.91 -8.96 -10.14
N THR A 49 -2.98 -9.20 -9.24
CA THR A 49 -1.82 -10.08 -9.49
C THR A 49 -1.97 -11.48 -8.92
N ARG A 50 -2.81 -11.66 -7.90
CA ARG A 50 -2.95 -12.92 -7.15
C ARG A 50 -4.39 -13.43 -7.11
N GLY A 51 -5.35 -12.65 -7.59
CA GLY A 51 -6.78 -12.99 -7.52
C GLY A 51 -7.35 -12.98 -6.10
N SER A 52 -6.62 -12.42 -5.12
CA SER A 52 -7.08 -12.33 -3.73
C SER A 52 -8.20 -11.30 -3.59
N SER A 53 -9.22 -11.64 -2.83
CA SER A 53 -10.31 -10.73 -2.50
C SER A 53 -9.85 -9.60 -1.55
N ALA A 54 -10.59 -8.49 -1.55
CA ALA A 54 -10.37 -7.42 -0.57
C ALA A 54 -10.60 -7.90 0.86
N ALA A 55 -11.56 -8.81 1.09
CA ALA A 55 -11.82 -9.40 2.41
C ALA A 55 -10.59 -10.17 2.92
N GLU A 56 -10.00 -11.07 2.13
CA GLU A 56 -8.79 -11.79 2.53
C GLU A 56 -7.65 -10.83 2.88
N THR A 57 -7.45 -9.79 2.07
CA THR A 57 -6.40 -8.80 2.30
C THR A 57 -6.60 -8.04 3.61
N ILE A 58 -7.82 -7.62 3.91
CA ILE A 58 -8.16 -6.93 5.17
C ILE A 58 -8.04 -7.89 6.36
N GLY A 59 -8.50 -9.13 6.23
CA GLY A 59 -8.42 -10.15 7.28
C GLY A 59 -6.97 -10.47 7.67
N MET A 60 -6.04 -10.48 6.71
CA MET A 60 -4.61 -10.68 6.97
C MET A 60 -3.90 -9.47 7.56
N TRP A 61 -4.52 -8.29 7.59
CA TRP A 61 -3.83 -7.03 7.90
C TRP A 61 -3.14 -7.03 9.26
N LYS A 62 -3.77 -7.60 10.29
CA LYS A 62 -3.18 -7.72 11.63
C LYS A 62 -1.91 -8.57 11.65
N SER A 63 -1.90 -9.70 10.92
CA SER A 63 -0.74 -10.58 10.83
C SER A 63 0.41 -9.91 10.09
N ILE A 64 0.11 -9.20 9.00
CA ILE A 64 1.08 -8.40 8.24
C ILE A 64 1.74 -7.36 9.14
N ARG A 65 0.94 -6.61 9.91
CA ARG A 65 1.42 -5.60 10.85
C ARG A 65 2.29 -6.18 11.96
N ALA A 66 1.90 -7.32 12.52
CA ALA A 66 2.72 -8.02 13.52
C ALA A 66 4.07 -8.46 12.95
N GLY A 67 4.10 -8.96 11.71
CA GLY A 67 5.35 -9.31 11.02
C GLY A 67 6.24 -8.09 10.79
N GLU A 68 5.66 -6.95 10.43
CA GLU A 68 6.41 -5.70 10.24
C GLU A 68 7.00 -5.18 11.55
N GLU A 69 6.24 -5.23 12.64
CA GLU A 69 6.68 -4.82 13.98
C GLU A 69 7.80 -5.71 14.51
N ALA A 70 7.77 -7.01 14.18
CA ALA A 70 8.83 -7.93 14.58
C ALA A 70 10.08 -7.83 13.71
N TYR A 71 9.93 -7.68 12.39
CA TYR A 71 11.01 -7.96 11.44
C TYR A 71 11.40 -6.80 10.52
N ILE A 72 10.66 -5.69 10.51
CA ILE A 72 10.89 -4.56 9.60
C ILE A 72 11.15 -3.26 10.39
N PHE A 73 10.19 -2.80 11.20
CA PHE A 73 10.31 -1.52 11.90
C PHE A 73 11.51 -1.42 12.86
N PRO A 74 11.92 -2.46 13.59
CA PRO A 74 13.10 -2.38 14.44
C PRO A 74 14.40 -2.05 13.68
N PHE A 75 14.45 -2.37 12.39
CA PHE A 75 15.65 -2.22 11.56
C PHE A 75 15.61 -1.02 10.63
N GLN A 76 14.57 -0.17 10.70
CA GLN A 76 14.44 0.95 9.76
C GLN A 76 15.63 1.92 9.84
N GLU A 77 16.14 2.19 11.05
CA GLU A 77 17.29 3.09 11.29
C GLU A 77 18.63 2.49 10.88
N GLU A 78 18.68 1.20 10.51
CA GLU A 78 19.88 0.54 9.99
C GLU A 78 20.00 0.65 8.46
N ALA A 79 19.04 1.31 7.79
CA ALA A 79 19.04 1.45 6.34
C ALA A 79 20.05 2.50 5.88
N ASP A 80 20.75 2.20 4.78
CA ASP A 80 21.66 3.14 4.13
C ASP A 80 20.87 4.25 3.42
N GLU A 81 19.69 3.92 2.90
CA GLU A 81 18.80 4.89 2.26
C GLU A 81 17.33 4.70 2.64
N MET A 82 16.65 5.84 2.70
CA MET A 82 15.21 5.94 2.96
C MET A 82 14.48 6.37 1.69
N PHE A 83 13.56 5.53 1.22
CA PHE A 83 12.77 5.83 0.02
C PHE A 83 11.28 5.98 0.35
N ASN A 84 10.74 7.17 0.16
CA ASN A 84 9.30 7.39 0.26
C ASN A 84 8.63 7.18 -1.10
N SER A 85 7.91 6.08 -1.24
CA SER A 85 7.17 5.70 -2.45
C SER A 85 5.78 6.34 -2.55
N ALA A 86 5.39 7.24 -1.63
CA ALA A 86 4.10 7.93 -1.69
C ALA A 86 3.98 8.80 -2.96
N ALA A 87 2.82 8.77 -3.60
CA ALA A 87 2.50 9.66 -4.71
C ALA A 87 1.22 10.43 -4.38
N ILE A 88 1.28 11.76 -4.47
CA ILE A 88 0.18 12.66 -4.04
C ILE A 88 -1.16 12.30 -4.71
N TYR A 89 -1.13 11.87 -5.96
CA TYR A 89 -2.33 11.55 -6.75
C TYR A 89 -2.81 10.10 -6.59
N GLU A 90 -2.12 9.24 -5.85
CA GLU A 90 -2.34 7.79 -5.89
C GLU A 90 -3.75 7.39 -5.47
N PHE A 91 -4.34 8.04 -4.47
CA PHE A 91 -5.68 7.70 -3.98
C PHE A 91 -6.76 7.95 -5.04
N ALA A 92 -6.61 9.03 -5.83
CA ALA A 92 -7.53 9.34 -6.92
C ALA A 92 -7.54 8.25 -8.00
N VAL A 93 -6.37 7.64 -8.26
CA VAL A 93 -6.24 6.53 -9.22
C VAL A 93 -6.72 5.22 -8.58
N LEU A 94 -6.21 4.88 -7.40
CA LEU A 94 -6.54 3.63 -6.70
C LEU A 94 -8.04 3.51 -6.44
N LYS A 95 -8.76 4.62 -6.23
CA LYS A 95 -10.21 4.65 -6.02
C LYS A 95 -10.98 3.85 -7.07
N GLN A 96 -10.65 3.99 -8.35
CA GLN A 96 -11.38 3.30 -9.42
C GLN A 96 -11.27 1.77 -9.34
N HIS A 97 -10.18 1.27 -8.77
CA HIS A 97 -9.91 -0.16 -8.64
C HIS A 97 -10.32 -0.70 -7.26
N ALA A 98 -10.08 0.06 -6.19
CA ALA A 98 -10.36 -0.36 -4.83
C ALA A 98 -11.86 -0.37 -4.51
N VAL A 99 -12.61 0.63 -4.97
CA VAL A 99 -14.04 0.76 -4.63
C VAL A 99 -14.87 -0.46 -5.06
N PRO A 100 -14.76 -0.97 -6.31
CA PRO A 100 -15.47 -2.20 -6.70
C PRO A 100 -15.12 -3.40 -5.83
N LEU A 101 -13.85 -3.59 -5.49
CA LEU A 101 -13.38 -4.70 -4.66
C LEU A 101 -13.92 -4.61 -3.22
N LEU A 102 -13.96 -3.41 -2.66
CA LEU A 102 -14.50 -3.18 -1.32
C LEU A 102 -16.02 -3.40 -1.26
N TYR A 103 -16.76 -3.07 -2.33
CA TYR A 103 -18.21 -3.34 -2.40
C TYR A 103 -18.56 -4.82 -2.52
N GLN A 104 -17.66 -5.65 -3.04
CA GLN A 104 -17.84 -7.11 -3.15
C GLN A 104 -17.78 -7.84 -1.81
N ILE A 105 -17.25 -7.19 -0.75
CA ILE A 105 -17.22 -7.77 0.60
C ILE A 105 -18.67 -7.93 1.11
N GLN A 106 -19.01 -9.13 1.57
CA GLN A 106 -20.36 -9.44 2.07
C GLN A 106 -20.74 -8.58 3.28
N GLN A 107 -22.04 -8.38 3.50
CA GLN A 107 -22.53 -7.50 4.58
C GLN A 107 -22.28 -8.05 5.98
N ASP A 108 -22.25 -9.37 6.12
CA ASP A 108 -22.04 -10.12 7.35
C ASP A 108 -20.57 -10.52 7.58
N ALA A 109 -19.68 -10.22 6.63
CA ALA A 109 -18.26 -10.49 6.76
C ALA A 109 -17.61 -9.63 7.87
N PRO A 110 -16.67 -10.18 8.66
CA PRO A 110 -16.01 -9.43 9.74
C PRO A 110 -15.22 -8.21 9.23
N GLU A 111 -14.74 -8.24 7.99
CA GLU A 111 -13.99 -7.16 7.35
C GLU A 111 -14.88 -5.98 6.89
N ARG A 112 -16.20 -6.14 6.93
CA ARG A 112 -17.15 -5.16 6.40
C ARG A 112 -17.02 -3.79 7.03
N LEU A 113 -16.76 -3.74 8.33
CA LEU A 113 -16.58 -2.47 9.05
C LEU A 113 -15.41 -1.66 8.47
N GLU A 114 -14.28 -2.33 8.25
CA GLU A 114 -13.07 -1.71 7.71
C GLU A 114 -13.26 -1.34 6.23
N ALA A 115 -13.96 -2.18 5.46
CA ALA A 115 -14.31 -1.89 4.08
C ALA A 115 -15.14 -0.60 3.97
N ASN A 116 -16.16 -0.44 4.83
CA ASN A 116 -16.98 0.76 4.87
C ASN A 116 -16.19 2.01 5.28
N ARG A 117 -15.21 1.87 6.19
CA ARG A 117 -14.30 2.96 6.57
C ARG A 117 -13.44 3.40 5.39
N LEU A 118 -12.84 2.45 4.67
CA LEU A 118 -12.04 2.72 3.47
C LEU A 118 -12.87 3.34 2.34
N LEU A 119 -14.11 2.88 2.13
CA LEU A 119 -15.04 3.47 1.16
C LEU A 119 -15.36 4.94 1.49
N LYS A 120 -15.64 5.25 2.76
CA LYS A 120 -15.85 6.64 3.21
C LYS A 120 -14.60 7.48 2.99
N PHE A 121 -13.42 6.95 3.32
CA PHE A 121 -12.14 7.63 3.09
C PHE A 121 -11.90 7.93 1.60
N LEU A 122 -12.10 6.96 0.72
CA LEU A 122 -12.02 7.16 -0.74
C LEU A 122 -13.08 8.15 -1.27
N GLY A 123 -14.14 8.39 -0.50
CA GLY A 123 -15.14 9.42 -0.77
C GLY A 123 -14.56 10.83 -0.87
N TYR A 124 -13.46 11.12 -0.19
CA TYR A 124 -12.81 12.44 -0.20
C TYR A 124 -12.03 12.75 -1.49
N PHE A 125 -11.81 11.77 -2.37
CA PHE A 125 -10.98 11.92 -3.57
C PHE A 125 -11.82 11.90 -4.83
N LEU A 126 -11.51 12.79 -5.79
CA LEU A 126 -12.05 12.68 -7.15
C LEU A 126 -11.31 11.54 -7.88
N ALA A 127 -12.07 10.67 -8.55
CA ALA A 127 -11.46 9.58 -9.31
C ALA A 127 -10.75 10.11 -10.56
N VAL A 128 -9.58 9.55 -10.86
CA VAL A 128 -8.77 9.89 -12.04
C VAL A 128 -8.48 8.62 -12.81
N ASP A 129 -8.62 8.67 -14.14
CA ASP A 129 -8.35 7.53 -15.02
C ASP A 129 -6.87 7.11 -14.95
N SER A 130 -6.61 5.82 -14.74
CA SER A 130 -5.27 5.25 -14.80
C SER A 130 -4.56 5.45 -16.14
N GLN A 131 -5.26 5.72 -17.25
CA GLN A 131 -4.66 5.92 -18.58
C GLN A 131 -3.74 7.14 -18.64
N ILE A 132 -4.03 8.20 -17.87
CA ILE A 132 -3.19 9.42 -17.89
C ILE A 132 -1.89 9.27 -17.10
N LEU A 133 -1.72 8.16 -16.37
CA LEU A 133 -0.51 7.94 -15.59
C LEU A 133 0.70 7.75 -16.52
N PRO A 134 1.84 8.40 -16.23
CA PRO A 134 3.10 8.05 -16.87
C PRO A 134 3.36 6.55 -16.74
N ASN A 135 3.85 5.94 -17.82
CA ASN A 135 4.12 4.51 -17.88
C ASN A 135 5.32 4.08 -17.00
N ASN A 136 6.09 5.05 -16.48
CA ASN A 136 7.15 4.86 -15.49
C ASN A 136 6.74 5.28 -14.05
N SER A 137 5.47 5.60 -13.80
CA SER A 137 4.98 5.94 -12.46
C SER A 137 4.98 4.71 -11.55
N ILE A 138 5.40 4.86 -10.28
CA ILE A 138 5.29 3.81 -9.24
C ILE A 138 3.83 3.33 -9.10
N CYS A 139 2.83 4.19 -9.33
CA CYS A 139 1.44 3.77 -9.25
C CYS A 139 1.09 2.65 -10.24
N ARG A 140 1.85 2.50 -11.33
CA ARG A 140 1.70 1.41 -12.31
C ARG A 140 1.97 0.04 -11.71
N GLU A 141 2.72 -0.05 -10.62
CA GLU A 141 2.86 -1.29 -9.85
C GLU A 141 1.51 -1.79 -9.33
N PHE A 142 0.60 -0.87 -8.97
CA PHE A 142 -0.71 -1.20 -8.38
C PHE A 142 -1.83 -1.28 -9.41
N VAL A 143 -1.82 -0.46 -10.46
CA VAL A 143 -2.91 -0.43 -11.46
C VAL A 143 -2.56 -1.03 -12.83
N GLY A 144 -1.30 -1.40 -13.07
CA GLY A 144 -0.83 -1.96 -14.34
C GLY A 144 -0.51 -0.89 -15.39
N GLY A 145 0.07 -1.31 -16.52
CA GLY A 145 0.51 -0.42 -17.61
C GLY A 145 1.91 0.16 -17.45
N SER A 146 2.77 -0.50 -16.67
CA SER A 146 4.18 -0.13 -16.50
C SER A 146 5.00 -0.46 -17.75
N ILE A 147 6.04 0.33 -18.04
CA ILE A 147 7.09 -0.06 -19.01
C ILE A 147 8.06 -1.10 -18.44
N PHE A 148 8.10 -1.23 -17.13
CA PHE A 148 8.94 -2.22 -16.47
C PHE A 148 8.22 -3.56 -16.51
N HIS A 149 8.91 -4.57 -17.02
CA HIS A 149 8.47 -5.96 -16.94
C HIS A 149 8.71 -6.45 -15.51
N VAL A 150 7.63 -6.74 -14.80
CA VAL A 150 7.62 -7.30 -13.44
C VAL A 150 6.99 -8.67 -13.48
#